data_AF-A0A2I0VFE8-F1
#
_entry.id   AF-A0A2I0VFE8-F1
#
_cell.length_a   1.000
_cell.length_b   1.000
_cell.length_c   1.000
_cell.angle_alpha   90.00
_cell.angle_beta   90.00
_cell.angle_gamma   90.00
#
_symmetry.space_group_name_H-M   'P 1'
#
loop_
_entity.id
_entity.type
_entity.pdbx_description
1 polymer ?
#
loop_
_entity_poly.entity_id
_entity_poly.type
_entity_poly.pdbx_seq_one_letter_code
_entity_poly.pdbx_strand_id
1 'polypeptide(L)' 'MIEKMNLKHSPPLDVSILMNQASTRVNCQAEDSTIYLLNEMVVQVIILMLRNVECGEIELQFP' A
#
# COMPACT_ATOMS: atom_id res chain seq x y z
N MET A 1 -20.00 -5.79 -6.73
CA MET A 1 -19.31 -4.65 -7.38
C MET A 1 -18.49 -4.00 -6.28
N ILE A 2 -17.17 -4.20 -6.29
CA ILE A 2 -16.27 -3.55 -5.33
C ILE A 2 -15.94 -2.19 -5.93
N GLU A 3 -16.48 -1.12 -5.36
CA GLU A 3 -16.05 0.23 -5.73
C GLU A 3 -14.67 0.48 -5.12
N LYS A 4 -13.64 0.30 -5.95
CA LYS A 4 -12.28 0.70 -5.60
C LYS A 4 -12.18 2.21 -5.76
N MET A 5 -12.05 2.94 -4.65
CA MET A 5 -11.69 4.36 -4.72
C MET A 5 -10.27 4.46 -5.29
N ASN A 6 -10.18 4.73 -6.60
CA ASN A 6 -8.93 4.98 -7.30
C ASN A 6 -8.38 6.36 -6.89
N LEU A 7 -7.80 6.46 -5.71
CA LEU A 7 -6.67 7.36 -5.53
C LEU A 7 -5.48 6.72 -6.28
N LYS A 8 -4.62 7.52 -6.89
CA LYS A 8 -3.47 7.02 -7.65
C LYS A 8 -2.28 6.96 -6.67
N HIS A 9 -1.95 5.79 -6.13
CA HIS A 9 -0.96 5.65 -5.05
C HIS A 9 0.46 5.40 -5.56
N SER A 10 0.86 6.09 -6.62
CA SER A 10 2.28 6.18 -6.94
C SER A 10 2.97 7.04 -5.87
N PRO A 11 4.20 6.69 -5.44
CA PRO A 11 5.01 7.59 -4.63
C PRO A 11 5.06 8.99 -5.26
N PRO A 12 5.15 10.07 -4.47
CA PRO A 12 5.35 11.41 -5.02
C PRO A 12 6.55 11.47 -5.96
N LEU A 13 6.54 12.39 -6.92
CA LEU A 13 7.75 12.65 -7.71
C LEU A 13 8.88 13.10 -6.77
N ASP A 14 10.09 12.61 -7.03
CA ASP A 14 11.32 12.97 -6.31
C ASP A 14 11.44 12.43 -4.86
N VAL A 15 10.99 11.19 -4.64
CA VAL A 15 11.27 10.44 -3.39
C VAL A 15 12.35 9.38 -3.61
N SER A 16 13.09 9.05 -2.55
CA SER A 16 14.04 7.93 -2.59
C SER A 16 13.32 6.62 -2.28
N ILE A 17 13.31 5.69 -3.24
CA ILE A 17 12.72 4.36 -3.04
C ILE A 17 13.65 3.52 -2.17
N LEU A 18 13.14 3.04 -1.04
CA LEU A 18 13.87 2.18 -0.12
C LEU A 18 13.62 0.70 -0.43
N MET A 19 12.36 0.33 -0.69
CA MET A 19 11.98 -1.06 -0.95
C MET A 19 10.65 -1.15 -1.69
N ASN A 20 10.53 -2.15 -2.57
CA ASN A 20 9.25 -2.57 -3.13
C ASN A 20 8.84 -3.91 -2.49
N GLN A 21 7.57 -4.04 -2.14
CA GLN A 21 6.99 -5.24 -1.55
C GLN A 21 5.88 -5.76 -2.45
N ALA A 22 6.03 -7.01 -2.90
CA ALA A 22 5.03 -7.65 -3.74
C ALA A 22 3.85 -8.17 -2.91
N SER A 23 2.64 -8.07 -3.47
CA SER A 23 1.50 -8.84 -3.00
C SER A 23 1.79 -10.33 -3.15
N THR A 24 1.52 -11.10 -2.09
CA THR A 24 1.74 -12.56 -2.09
C THR A 24 0.55 -13.27 -1.47
N ARG A 25 0.44 -14.57 -1.73
CA ARG A 25 -0.59 -15.42 -1.09
C ARG A 25 -0.44 -15.53 0.43
N VAL A 26 0.72 -15.15 0.97
CA VAL A 26 1.05 -15.32 2.40
C VAL A 26 0.80 -14.02 3.17
N ASN A 27 1.02 -12.85 2.54
CA ASN A 27 0.76 -11.55 3.15
C ASN A 27 -0.72 -11.13 2.97
N CYS A 28 -1.06 -9.93 3.44
CA CYS A 28 -2.41 -9.37 3.32
C CYS A 28 -2.46 -8.23 2.30
N GLN A 29 -1.40 -8.00 1.52
CA GLN A 29 -1.35 -6.90 0.56
C GLN A 29 -2.31 -7.19 -0.60
N ALA A 30 -3.27 -6.30 -0.83
CA ALA A 30 -4.14 -6.39 -1.99
C ALA A 30 -3.40 -6.05 -3.30
N GLU A 31 -2.34 -5.23 -3.20
CA GLU A 31 -1.51 -4.76 -4.31
C GLU A 31 -0.05 -4.63 -3.85
N ASP A 32 0.88 -4.57 -4.81
CA ASP A 32 2.27 -4.24 -4.53
C ASP A 32 2.35 -2.85 -3.87
N SER A 33 3.30 -2.67 -2.96
CA SER A 33 3.52 -1.40 -2.28
C SER A 33 4.98 -0.98 -2.28
N THR A 34 5.21 0.30 -2.05
CA THR A 34 6.54 0.89 -2.06
C THR A 34 6.79 1.64 -0.76
N ILE A 35 7.95 1.38 -0.17
CA ILE A 35 8.48 2.10 0.99
C ILE A 35 9.45 3.15 0.44
N TYR A 36 9.25 4.42 0.79
CA TYR A 36 10.03 5.54 0.29
C TYR A 36 10.38 6.55 1.38
N LEU A 37 11.48 7.27 1.20
CA LEU A 37 11.87 8.38 2.05
C LEU A 37 11.24 9.67 1.54
N LEU A 38 10.46 10.35 2.39
CA LEU A 38 9.86 11.65 2.12
C LEU A 38 10.12 12.56 3.32
N ASN A 39 10.82 13.68 3.11
CA ASN A 39 11.14 14.65 4.16
C ASN A 39 11.76 14.00 5.41
N GLU A 40 12.78 13.14 5.20
CA GLU A 40 13.44 12.37 6.28
C GLU A 40 12.54 11.37 7.02
N MET A 41 11.33 11.09 6.54
CA MET A 41 10.41 10.08 7.09
C MET A 41 10.27 8.88 6.17
N VAL A 42 10.09 7.68 6.74
CA VAL A 42 9.98 6.42 6.00
C VAL A 42 8.49 6.13 5.77
N VAL A 43 7.98 6.55 4.62
CA VAL A 43 6.56 6.41 4.34
C VAL A 43 6.29 5.12 3.57
N GLN A 44 5.24 4.41 3.97
CA GLN A 44 4.65 3.33 3.18
C GLN A 44 3.14 3.52 3.10
N VAL A 45 2.60 3.48 1.89
CA VAL A 45 1.15 3.39 1.66
C VAL A 45 0.83 1.97 1.22
N ILE A 46 -0.13 1.34 1.90
CA ILE A 46 -0.46 -0.08 1.72
C ILE A 46 -1.96 -0.28 1.71
N ILE A 47 -2.42 -1.19 0.85
CA ILE A 47 -3.81 -1.65 0.84
C ILE A 47 -3.80 -3.08 1.36
N LEU A 48 -4.54 -3.32 2.44
CA LEU A 48 -4.67 -4.62 3.09
C LEU A 48 -6.03 -5.24 2.79
N MET A 49 -6.04 -6.47 2.30
CA MET A 49 -7.24 -7.28 2.17
C MET A 49 -7.58 -7.91 3.52
N LEU A 50 -8.80 -7.70 4.00
CA LEU A 50 -9.27 -8.25 5.27
C LEU A 50 -9.40 -9.77 5.20
N ARG A 51 -9.02 -10.44 6.29
CA ARG A 51 -9.18 -11.89 6.45
C ARG A 51 -10.43 -12.20 7.27
N ASN A 52 -11.05 -13.35 6.99
CA ASN A 52 -12.24 -13.86 7.69
C ASN A 52 -13.50 -12.99 7.53
N VAL A 53 -13.61 -12.27 6.43
CA VAL A 53 -14.80 -11.52 6.01
C VAL A 53 -15.06 -11.78 4.53
N GLU A 54 -16.30 -11.59 4.07
CA GLU A 54 -16.67 -11.84 2.67
C GLU A 54 -15.99 -10.86 1.71
N CYS A 55 -15.83 -9.60 2.13
CA CYS A 55 -15.19 -8.55 1.36
C CYS A 55 -14.67 -7.45 2.28
N GLY A 56 -13.67 -6.72 1.81
CA GLY A 56 -13.15 -5.53 2.49
C GLY A 56 -11.66 -5.33 2.28
N GLU A 57 -11.30 -4.09 1.97
CA GLU A 57 -9.93 -3.61 1.91
C GLU A 57 -9.79 -2.44 2.90
N ILE A 58 -8.62 -2.28 3.50
CA ILE A 58 -8.26 -1.11 4.30
C ILE A 58 -6.99 -0.51 3.72
N GLU A 59 -7.06 0.78 3.43
CA GLU A 59 -5.89 1.57 3.08
C GLU A 59 -5.26 2.17 4.35
N LEU A 60 -3.94 2.04 4.47
CA LEU A 60 -3.16 2.56 5.59
C LEU A 60 -1.93 3.29 5.06
N GLN A 61 -1.51 4.32 5.78
CA GLN A 61 -0.21 4.95 5.61
C GLN A 61 0.59 4.79 6.90
N PHE A 62 1.78 4.18 6.80
CA PHE A 62 2.74 4.09 7.90
C PHE A 62 3.77 5.23 7.79
N PRO A 63 4.11 5.89 8.92
CA PRO A 63 5.19 6.86 9.02
C PRO A 63 6.58 6.24 9.14
#